data_AF-A0A7K2JMA9-F1
#
_entry.id   AF-A0A7K2JMA9-F1
#
_cell.length_a   1.000
_cell.length_b   1.000
_cell.length_c   1.000
_cell.angle_alpha   90.00
_cell.angle_beta   90.00
_cell.angle_gamma   90.00
#
_symmetry.space_group_name_H-M   'P 1'
#
loop_
_entity.id
_entity.type
_entity.pdbx_description
1 polymer ?
#
loop_
_entity_poly.entity_id
_entity_poly.type
_entity_poly.pdbx_seq_one_letter_code
_entity_poly.pdbx_strand_id
1 'polypeptide(L)' 'MVVAEVDHVRPLAKGGVHHPFNLAPSCGPCNRAKGDTDVMSWLAQKHR' A
#
# COMPACT_ATOMS: atom_id res chain seq x y z
N MET A 1 -7.92 6.06 -17.66
CA MET A 1 -7.82 6.92 -16.46
C MET A 1 -7.93 6.01 -15.25
N VAL A 2 -6.93 6.00 -14.36
CA VAL A 2 -6.95 5.15 -13.17
C VAL A 2 -7.35 6.03 -11.99
N VAL A 3 -8.41 5.67 -11.27
CA VAL A 3 -8.78 6.37 -10.03
C VAL A 3 -7.82 5.92 -8.93
N ALA A 4 -7.22 6.87 -8.24
CA ALA A 4 -6.37 6.58 -7.09
C ALA A 4 -7.25 6.27 -5.87
N GLU A 5 -6.88 5.22 -5.15
CA GLU A 5 -7.36 4.87 -3.82
C GLU A 5 -6.31 5.28 -2.79
N VAL A 6 -6.72 5.41 -1.54
CA VAL A 6 -5.80 5.60 -0.41
C VAL A 6 -5.36 4.24 0.09
N ASP A 7 -4.04 4.01 0.11
CA ASP A 7 -3.42 2.77 0.60
C ASP A 7 -2.54 3.09 1.82
N HIS A 8 -2.46 2.13 2.74
CA HIS A 8 -1.61 2.21 3.92
C HIS A 8 -0.21 1.67 3.60
N VAL A 9 0.82 2.49 3.86
CA VAL A 9 2.24 2.12 3.68
C VAL A 9 2.59 0.88 4.50
N ARG A 10 2.32 0.96 5.81
CA ARG A 10 2.26 -0.18 6.71
C ARG A 10 0.79 -0.59 6.88
N PRO A 11 0.41 -1.84 6.57
CA PRO A 11 -0.96 -2.32 6.72
C PRO A 11 -1.46 -2.22 8.16
N LEU A 12 -2.76 -1.93 8.34
CA LEU A 12 -3.40 -1.90 9.66
C LEU A 12 -3.25 -3.23 10.40
N ALA A 13 -3.40 -4.36 9.71
CA ALA A 13 -3.21 -5.70 10.25
C ALA A 13 -1.80 -5.96 10.83
N LYS A 14 -0.82 -5.13 10.46
CA LYS A 14 0.57 -5.18 10.95
C LYS A 14 0.93 -3.99 11.84
N GLY A 15 -0.06 -3.26 12.36
CA GLY A 15 0.15 -2.11 13.26
C GLY A 15 0.40 -0.78 12.55
N GLY A 16 -0.01 -0.65 11.28
CA GLY A 16 -0.15 0.65 10.63
C GLY A 16 -1.23 1.52 11.28
N VAL A 17 -1.21 2.82 10.99
CA VAL A 17 -2.14 3.80 11.56
C VAL A 17 -2.82 4.66 10.48
N HIS A 18 -3.96 5.26 10.79
CA HIS A 18 -4.67 6.23 9.93
C HIS A 18 -4.07 7.64 10.04
N HIS A 19 -2.75 7.77 9.92
CA HIS A 19 -2.05 9.05 9.97
C HIS A 19 -1.47 9.39 8.59
N PRO A 20 -1.43 10.68 8.15
CA PRO A 20 -0.94 11.06 6.84
C PRO A 20 0.40 10.46 6.40
N PHE A 21 1.36 10.26 7.32
CA PHE A 21 2.66 9.63 7.00
C PHE A 21 2.54 8.17 6.55
N ASN A 22 1.43 7.50 6.88
CA ASN A 22 1.18 6.11 6.56
C ASN A 22 0.20 5.95 5.39
N LEU A 23 -0.21 7.03 4.73
CA LEU A 23 -1.17 7.00 3.63
C LEU A 23 -0.50 7.44 2.33
N ALA A 24 -0.74 6.70 1.25
CA ALA A 24 -0.22 7.00 -0.07
C ALA A 24 -1.28 6.73 -1.16
N PRO A 25 -1.25 7.45 -2.29
CA PRO A 25 -2.11 7.14 -3.43
C PRO A 25 -1.66 5.84 -4.10
N SER A 26 -2.60 4.95 -4.41
CA SER A 26 -2.36 3.69 -5.12
C SER A 26 -3.49 3.41 -6.10
N CYS A 27 -3.23 2.72 -7.21
CA CYS A 27 -4.34 2.25 -8.03
C CYS A 27 -4.99 1.02 -7.38
N GLY A 28 -6.31 0.84 -7.59
CA GLY A 28 -7.03 -0.30 -7.00
C GLY A 28 -6.39 -1.68 -7.24
N PRO A 29 -5.90 -2.01 -8.47
CA PRO A 29 -5.19 -3.26 -8.70
C PRO A 29 -3.91 -3.43 -7.87
N CYS A 30 -3.08 -2.39 -7.75
CA CYS A 30 -1.84 -2.45 -6.97
C CYS A 30 -2.13 -2.51 -5.46
N ASN A 31 -3.07 -1.70 -4.97
CA ASN A 31 -3.52 -1.72 -3.58
C ASN A 31 -3.97 -3.14 -3.17
N ARG A 32 -4.85 -3.75 -3.99
CA ARG A 32 -5.31 -5.13 -3.76
C ARG A 32 -4.18 -6.17 -3.86
N ALA A 33 -3.27 -6.02 -4.83
CA ALA A 33 -2.15 -6.95 -5.01
C ALA A 33 -1.09 -6.86 -3.89
N LYS A 34 -0.91 -5.68 -3.28
CA LYS A 34 -0.08 -5.49 -2.10
C LYS A 34 -0.69 -6.16 -0.87
N GLY A 35 -1.99 -5.97 -0.67
CA GLY A 35 -2.73 -6.49 0.48
C GLY A 35 -2.06 -6.07 1.80
N ASP A 36 -1.85 -7.05 2.68
CA ASP A 36 -1.20 -6.87 3.98
C ASP A 36 0.33 -6.93 3.94
N THR A 37 0.94 -6.68 2.77
CA THR A 37 2.39 -6.52 2.66
C THR A 37 2.76 -5.06 2.88
N ASP A 38 3.83 -4.81 3.62
CA ASP A 38 4.40 -3.46 3.74
C ASP A 38 4.84 -2.95 2.35
N VAL A 39 4.60 -1.66 2.03
CA VAL A 39 4.88 -1.10 0.70
C VAL A 39 6.32 -1.34 0.27
N MET A 40 7.29 -1.13 1.15
CA MET A 40 8.71 -1.29 0.79
C MET A 40 9.04 -2.74 0.47
N SER A 41 8.47 -3.66 1.25
CA SER A 41 8.63 -5.09 1.03
C SER A 41 7.97 -5.54 -0.28
N TRP A 42 6.81 -4.98 -0.63
CA TRP A 42 6.09 -5.30 -1.87
C TRP A 42 6.81 -4.78 -3.11
N LEU A 43 7.30 -3.53 -3.07
CA LEU A 43 8.09 -2.96 -4.15
C LEU A 43 9.37 -3.76 -4.40
N ALA A 44 10.08 -4.18 -3.34
CA ALA A 44 11.28 -5.00 -3.46
C ALA A 44 11.03 -6.39 -4.09
N GLN A 45 9.80 -6.92 -4.02
CA GLN A 45 9.41 -8.17 -4.69
C GLN A 45 9.05 -7.94 -6.16
N LYS A 46 8.37 -6.83 -6.47
CA LYS A 46 7.92 -6.47 -7.83
C LYS A 46 9.04 -6.13 -8.81
N HIS A 47 10.25 -5.85 -8.33
CA HIS A 47 11.44 -5.56 -9.14
C HIS A 47 12.39 -6.77 -9.34
N ARG A 48 11.94 -7.98 -9.00
CA ARG A 48 12.59 -9.24 -9.40
C ARG A 48 11.90 -9.83 -10.61
#